data_AF-A0A662X7M1-F1
#
_entry.id   AF-A0A662X7M1-F1
#
_cell.length_a   1.000
_cell.length_b   1.000
_cell.length_c   1.000
_cell.angle_alpha   90.00
_cell.angle_beta   90.00
_cell.angle_gamma   90.00
#
_symmetry.space_group_name_H-M   'P 1'
#
loop_
_entity.id
_entity.type
_entity.pdbx_description
1 polymer ?
#
loop_
_entity_poly.entity_id
_entity_poly.type
_entity_poly.pdbx_seq_one_letter_code
_entity_poly.pdbx_strand_id
1 'polypeptide(L)'
;MFTCQSFAIDSHKLYHAILLAPSQITFAPELPRDDGARLMEPLPANSSTLLTSVRVVCRSRLGVYAPDPVLHLIDAFADPSHGFTLIAAVQNGSARLFPRVLHAVDCDWTLLRLEKLQSYRLAMRLAAKQGALWIVKQLYERYPAALNGETALAAGSSGNLALLQWVHNHNPVLLRVNSYAAVLDAFDIAATSGDFAAVQTLVETFPTVVYNLSAAVKAGHLDIVRWLQRNARCECKGSAKDDAAKNGDLGMVQFLQEHFLRAMPSAFQTNWAAERGHLAVVQWLHDNHMVHPLGCTTYAMNRAASNGHLEMVQWLHEHRKEGCTTEAMDTAAEFGHLHIVQWLHDHRSEGCTSLAMDRAARSGHLNVVQWLHEHRTEGCTTDAMDSAAEGNHMETVQWLHENRGEGCTTRAMDNAARTGNLEMVQYLHENRAEGCTHVAMDQAARNGFLEVVQFLHQNRTEGCSHEAMDGAAAENQLEMVKWLHGNRSEGCTTAAMNVAAEMGYLEVVRWLHTNQVDKIAPEARE
;
A
#
# COMPACT_ATOMS: atom_id res chain seq x y z
N MET A 1 14.96 -11.58 7.76
CA MET A 1 15.95 -12.59 8.20
C MET A 1 17.24 -12.30 7.46
N PHE A 2 18.29 -11.87 8.15
CA PHE A 2 19.61 -11.67 7.53
C PHE A 2 20.47 -12.90 7.82
N THR A 3 20.82 -13.66 6.79
CA THR A 3 21.69 -14.83 6.88
C THR A 3 23.15 -14.39 6.95
N CYS A 4 23.73 -14.36 8.15
CA CYS A 4 25.18 -14.36 8.32
C CYS A 4 25.70 -15.77 8.00
N GLN A 5 26.29 -15.98 6.83
CA GLN A 5 27.08 -17.19 6.59
C GLN A 5 28.41 -17.06 7.34
N SER A 6 28.59 -17.87 8.37
CA SER A 6 29.85 -18.02 9.09
C SER A 6 30.73 -19.07 8.39
N PHE A 7 31.82 -18.63 7.76
CA PHE A 7 32.85 -19.50 7.20
C PHE A 7 33.87 -19.89 8.28
N ALA A 8 34.11 -21.19 8.46
CA ALA A 8 35.10 -21.72 9.40
C ALA A 8 36.36 -22.17 8.64
N ILE A 9 37.43 -21.37 8.68
CA ILE A 9 38.72 -21.72 8.05
C ILE A 9 39.64 -22.35 9.09
N ASP A 10 40.28 -23.46 8.72
CA ASP A 10 41.26 -24.18 9.53
C ASP A 10 42.54 -23.34 9.74
N SER A 11 42.94 -23.13 10.99
CA SER A 11 44.07 -22.27 11.37
C SER A 11 45.40 -22.71 10.75
N HIS A 12 45.58 -24.02 10.51
CA HIS A 12 46.79 -24.54 9.86
C HIS A 12 46.81 -24.31 8.34
N LYS A 13 45.64 -24.29 7.69
CA LYS A 13 45.50 -24.00 6.26
C LYS A 13 45.58 -22.50 5.98
N LEU A 14 45.07 -21.65 6.87
CA LEU A 14 45.16 -20.20 6.77
C LEU A 14 46.63 -19.72 6.84
N TYR A 15 47.41 -20.28 7.77
CA TYR A 15 48.83 -19.94 7.94
C TYR A 15 49.69 -20.32 6.72
N HIS A 16 49.38 -21.45 6.05
CA HIS A 16 50.06 -21.88 4.83
C HIS A 16 49.60 -21.15 3.56
N ALA A 17 48.32 -20.78 3.47
CA ALA A 17 47.76 -20.05 2.32
C ALA A 17 48.24 -18.59 2.26
N ILE A 18 48.52 -17.95 3.40
CA ILE A 18 48.99 -16.55 3.47
C ILE A 18 50.46 -16.38 3.05
N LEU A 19 51.28 -17.44 3.16
CA LEU A 19 52.71 -17.39 2.80
C LEU A 19 52.99 -17.68 1.30
N LEU A 20 52.02 -18.20 0.56
CA LEU A 20 52.19 -18.63 -0.84
C LEU A 20 51.15 -17.96 -1.74
N ALA A 21 51.40 -16.69 -2.11
CA ALA A 21 50.74 -15.90 -3.16
C ALA A 21 49.21 -15.61 -3.01
N PRO A 22 48.77 -14.34 -3.03
CA PRO A 22 47.35 -13.96 -2.84
C PRO A 22 46.40 -14.31 -3.99
N SER A 23 46.89 -14.84 -5.12
CA SER A 23 46.15 -14.88 -6.39
C SER A 23 45.52 -16.23 -6.77
N GLN A 24 45.56 -17.25 -5.89
CA GLN A 24 45.00 -18.59 -6.20
C GLN A 24 44.18 -19.21 -5.06
N ILE A 25 43.27 -18.45 -4.45
CA ILE A 25 42.34 -19.04 -3.46
C ILE A 25 40.91 -18.98 -4.00
N THR A 26 40.44 -20.10 -4.55
CA THR A 26 39.02 -20.36 -4.84
C THR A 26 38.42 -21.16 -3.69
N PHE A 27 37.35 -20.64 -3.06
CA PHE A 27 36.60 -21.36 -2.03
C PHE A 27 35.38 -22.04 -2.66
N ALA A 28 35.33 -23.36 -2.62
CA ALA A 28 34.12 -24.14 -2.86
C ALA A 28 33.38 -24.35 -1.53
N PRO A 29 32.03 -24.31 -1.50
CA PRO A 29 31.27 -24.54 -0.28
C PRO A 29 31.31 -26.03 0.10
N GLU A 30 31.93 -26.38 1.22
CA GLU A 30 31.72 -27.67 1.86
C GLU A 30 30.47 -27.60 2.74
N LEU A 31 29.37 -28.17 2.26
CA LEU A 31 28.16 -28.41 3.05
C LEU A 31 28.45 -29.49 4.11
N PRO A 32 28.03 -29.30 5.39
CA PRO A 32 28.12 -30.36 6.38
C PRO A 32 27.09 -31.45 6.10
N ARG A 33 27.51 -32.72 6.14
CA ARG A 33 26.64 -33.89 6.21
C ARG A 33 26.10 -34.01 7.64
N ASP A 34 24.80 -33.81 7.86
CA ASP A 34 23.83 -34.89 8.14
C ASP A 34 22.46 -34.36 8.63
N ASP A 35 21.44 -35.10 8.22
CA ASP A 35 20.15 -35.40 8.87
C ASP A 35 19.24 -34.27 9.37
N GLY A 36 18.23 -33.94 8.53
CA GLY A 36 17.01 -33.24 8.98
C GLY A 36 16.41 -32.32 7.91
N ALA A 37 15.47 -32.83 7.13
CA ALA A 37 14.82 -32.11 6.03
C ALA A 37 14.01 -30.88 6.49
N ARG A 38 14.37 -29.70 5.99
CA ARG A 38 13.45 -28.64 5.55
C ARG A 38 14.09 -27.87 4.40
N LEU A 39 13.55 -28.05 3.21
CA LEU A 39 13.90 -27.33 1.99
C LEU A 39 13.62 -25.83 2.20
N MET A 40 14.67 -25.01 2.24
CA MET A 40 14.54 -23.56 2.04
C MET A 40 14.67 -23.27 0.55
N GLU A 41 13.70 -22.52 0.02
CA GLU A 41 13.65 -22.02 -1.34
C GLU A 41 14.87 -21.13 -1.69
N PRO A 42 15.29 -21.06 -2.98
CA PRO A 42 16.39 -20.22 -3.41
C PRO A 42 16.00 -18.73 -3.32
N LEU A 43 16.83 -17.94 -2.63
CA LEU A 43 16.70 -16.49 -2.50
C LEU A 43 16.95 -15.78 -3.86
N PRO A 44 16.27 -14.64 -4.12
CA PRO A 44 16.37 -13.91 -5.39
C PRO A 44 17.75 -13.28 -5.62
N ALA A 45 18.17 -13.24 -6.89
CA ALA A 45 19.53 -12.98 -7.39
C ALA A 45 20.12 -11.56 -7.16
N ASN A 46 19.53 -10.72 -6.30
CA ASN A 46 20.01 -9.36 -6.04
C ASN A 46 20.61 -9.13 -4.65
N SER A 47 20.78 -10.18 -3.82
CA SER A 47 21.51 -10.06 -2.56
C SER A 47 22.99 -10.39 -2.77
N SER A 48 23.84 -9.38 -2.98
CA SER A 48 25.26 -9.56 -2.71
C SER A 48 25.42 -9.88 -1.22
N THR A 49 25.73 -11.15 -0.91
CA THR A 49 25.91 -11.61 0.46
C THR A 49 27.10 -10.89 1.08
N LEU A 50 26.85 -9.86 1.90
CA LEU A 50 27.89 -9.05 2.51
C LEU A 50 28.55 -9.81 3.67
N LEU A 51 29.85 -10.08 3.57
CA LEU A 51 30.62 -10.70 4.64
C LEU A 51 30.88 -9.67 5.77
N THR A 52 29.93 -9.55 6.69
CA THR A 52 29.99 -8.57 7.81
C THR A 52 30.77 -9.05 9.03
N SER A 53 31.07 -10.35 9.11
CA SER A 53 31.82 -10.94 10.21
C SER A 53 32.49 -12.25 9.82
N VAL A 54 33.72 -12.47 10.28
CA VAL A 54 34.44 -13.74 10.20
C VAL A 54 34.74 -14.22 11.62
N ARG A 55 34.57 -15.51 11.89
CA ARG A 55 34.87 -16.11 13.20
C ARG A 55 35.93 -17.20 13.02
N VAL A 56 37.03 -17.08 13.76
CA VAL A 56 38.06 -18.14 13.82
C VAL A 56 37.71 -19.12 14.92
N VAL A 57 37.74 -20.42 14.61
CA VAL A 57 37.45 -21.49 15.56
C VAL A 57 38.57 -22.52 15.52
N CYS A 58 39.16 -22.85 16.67
CA CYS A 58 40.13 -23.94 16.79
C CYS A 58 39.39 -25.28 16.87
N ARG A 59 39.47 -26.11 15.81
CA ARG A 59 38.74 -27.40 15.73
C ARG A 59 39.24 -28.45 16.74
N SER A 60 40.49 -28.38 17.17
CA SER A 60 41.10 -29.35 18.09
C SER A 60 40.91 -29.00 19.57
N ARG A 61 40.61 -27.73 19.90
CA ARG A 61 40.28 -27.27 21.26
C ARG A 61 39.25 -26.14 21.21
N LEU A 62 38.00 -26.49 21.52
CA LEU A 62 36.92 -25.52 21.73
C LEU A 62 37.30 -24.62 22.92
N GLY A 63 37.62 -23.35 22.67
CA GLY A 63 38.00 -22.36 23.69
C GLY A 63 39.35 -21.68 23.49
N VAL A 64 40.16 -22.09 22.50
CA VAL A 64 41.37 -21.35 22.11
C VAL A 64 40.99 -20.24 21.12
N TYR A 65 41.20 -18.99 21.52
CA TYR A 65 40.98 -17.82 20.69
C TYR A 65 42.12 -17.62 19.69
N ALA A 66 41.81 -17.04 18.53
CA ALA A 66 42.84 -16.66 17.57
C ALA A 66 43.75 -15.57 18.17
N PRO A 67 45.08 -15.65 17.99
CA PRO A 67 45.97 -14.60 18.45
C PRO A 67 45.70 -13.29 17.69
N ASP A 68 45.86 -12.15 18.37
CA ASP A 68 45.49 -10.82 17.87
C ASP A 68 45.97 -10.50 16.43
N PRO A 69 47.20 -10.88 15.99
CA PRO A 69 47.64 -10.62 14.62
C PRO A 69 46.78 -11.33 13.54
N VAL A 70 46.23 -12.51 13.85
CA VAL A 70 45.35 -13.25 12.94
C VAL A 70 43.99 -12.58 12.84
N LEU A 71 43.48 -12.07 13.95
CA LEU A 71 42.24 -11.28 13.97
C LEU A 71 42.40 -9.98 13.19
N HIS A 72 43.54 -9.29 13.32
CA HIS A 72 43.85 -8.08 12.55
C HIS A 72 43.91 -8.31 11.03
N LEU A 73 44.51 -9.42 10.59
CA LEU A 73 44.57 -9.76 9.15
C LEU A 73 43.21 -10.12 8.57
N ILE A 74 42.39 -10.83 9.34
CA ILE A 74 41.02 -11.20 8.95
C ILE A 74 40.13 -9.96 8.90
N ASP A 75 40.25 -9.05 9.88
CA ASP A 75 39.53 -7.78 9.87
C ASP A 75 39.95 -6.95 8.65
N ALA A 76 41.25 -6.85 8.33
CA ALA A 76 41.73 -6.14 7.14
C ALA A 76 41.22 -6.77 5.83
N PHE A 77 41.17 -8.11 5.73
CA PHE A 77 40.66 -8.83 4.56
C PHE A 77 39.15 -8.65 4.37
N ALA A 78 38.38 -8.67 5.45
CA ALA A 78 36.93 -8.51 5.45
C ALA A 78 36.51 -7.04 5.59
N ASP A 79 37.31 -6.08 5.11
CA ASP A 79 36.99 -4.65 5.18
C ASP A 79 36.32 -4.09 3.92
N PRO A 80 34.98 -4.09 3.82
CA PRO A 80 34.31 -3.44 2.71
C PRO A 80 34.28 -1.91 2.86
N SER A 81 34.91 -1.32 3.88
CA SER A 81 34.77 0.11 4.22
C SER A 81 35.08 1.06 3.05
N HIS A 82 36.04 0.71 2.21
CA HIS A 82 36.52 1.54 1.10
C HIS A 82 35.51 1.65 -0.07
N GLY A 83 34.56 0.72 -0.16
CA GLY A 83 33.51 0.72 -1.18
C GLY A 83 32.17 1.31 -0.70
N PHE A 84 32.10 1.74 0.56
CA PHE A 84 30.86 2.20 1.18
C PHE A 84 30.88 3.71 1.42
N THR A 85 29.82 4.37 1.01
CA THR A 85 29.55 5.73 1.47
C THR A 85 29.03 5.70 2.90
N LEU A 86 29.22 6.81 3.63
CA LEU A 86 28.69 6.94 4.99
C LEU A 86 27.17 6.76 5.03
N ILE A 87 26.46 7.19 3.98
CA ILE A 87 25.01 7.02 3.82
C ILE A 87 24.65 5.54 3.70
N ALA A 88 25.34 4.78 2.84
CA ALA A 88 25.12 3.34 2.67
C ALA A 88 25.40 2.57 3.97
N ALA A 89 26.40 2.99 4.74
CA ALA A 89 26.70 2.41 6.04
C ALA A 89 25.59 2.67 7.08
N VAL A 90 25.01 3.88 7.09
CA VAL A 90 23.83 4.19 7.93
C VAL A 90 22.62 3.37 7.51
N GLN A 91 22.34 3.24 6.20
CA GLN A 91 21.24 2.40 5.70
C GLN A 91 21.39 0.94 6.10
N ASN A 92 22.61 0.43 6.12
CA ASN A 92 22.90 -0.94 6.55
C ASN A 92 22.69 -1.14 8.06
N GLY A 93 22.95 -0.12 8.88
CA GLY A 93 22.72 -0.15 10.33
C GLY A 93 23.65 -1.08 11.12
N SER A 94 24.69 -1.64 10.50
CA SER A 94 25.61 -2.57 11.15
C SER A 94 26.54 -1.86 12.14
N ALA A 95 26.47 -2.28 13.41
CA ALA A 95 27.32 -1.78 14.49
C ALA A 95 28.83 -2.08 14.31
N ARG A 96 29.18 -2.98 13.38
CA ARG A 96 30.58 -3.30 13.04
C ARG A 96 31.07 -2.58 11.80
N LEU A 97 30.22 -2.49 10.77
CA LEU A 97 30.57 -1.85 9.51
C LEU A 97 30.66 -0.33 9.67
N PHE A 98 29.71 0.26 10.38
CA PHE A 98 29.57 1.71 10.47
C PHE A 98 30.83 2.39 11.06
N PRO A 99 31.41 1.94 12.19
CA PRO A 99 32.64 2.55 12.73
C PRO A 99 33.85 2.44 11.78
N ARG A 100 33.90 1.37 10.97
CA ARG A 100 34.99 1.12 10.01
C ARG A 100 34.91 2.08 8.82
N VAL A 101 33.71 2.21 8.25
CA VAL A 101 33.43 3.19 7.18
C VAL A 101 33.69 4.61 7.70
N LEU A 102 33.27 4.90 8.93
CA LEU A 102 33.51 6.20 9.58
C LEU A 102 35.02 6.51 9.67
N HIS A 103 35.82 5.54 10.12
CA HIS A 103 37.28 5.69 10.19
C HIS A 103 37.92 5.87 8.80
N ALA A 104 37.48 5.11 7.80
CA ALA A 104 37.98 5.22 6.43
C ALA A 104 37.74 6.62 5.85
N VAL A 105 36.52 7.17 6.03
CA VAL A 105 36.16 8.53 5.58
C VAL A 105 36.99 9.62 6.28
N ASP A 106 37.29 9.44 7.57
CA ASP A 106 38.12 10.39 8.31
C ASP A 106 39.57 10.41 7.79
N CYS A 107 40.13 9.23 7.53
CA CYS A 107 41.48 9.03 7.03
C CYS A 107 41.65 9.38 5.53
N ASP A 108 40.57 9.61 4.80
CA ASP A 108 40.63 9.96 3.38
C ASP A 108 41.09 11.42 3.19
N TRP A 109 42.34 11.61 2.77
CA TRP A 109 42.93 12.93 2.54
C TRP A 109 42.47 13.59 1.22
N THR A 110 41.76 12.85 0.36
CA THR A 110 41.30 13.36 -0.95
C THR A 110 40.03 14.21 -0.83
N LEU A 111 39.21 13.95 0.19
CA LEU A 111 37.97 14.68 0.42
C LEU A 111 38.24 16.05 1.05
N LEU A 112 37.72 17.10 0.39
CA LEU A 112 37.78 18.45 0.93
C LEU A 112 36.96 18.55 2.22
N ARG A 113 37.35 19.47 3.12
CA ARG A 113 36.68 19.69 4.41
C ARG A 113 35.17 19.94 4.27
N LEU A 114 34.74 20.61 3.19
CA LEU A 114 33.33 20.88 2.91
C LEU A 114 32.57 19.63 2.46
N GLU A 115 33.19 18.78 1.64
CA GLU A 115 32.61 17.52 1.14
C GLU A 115 32.46 16.51 2.28
N LYS A 116 33.46 16.43 3.17
CA LYS A 116 33.35 15.66 4.42
C LYS A 116 32.18 16.14 5.26
N LEU A 117 32.09 17.46 5.50
CA LEU A 117 31.00 18.03 6.29
C LEU A 117 29.61 17.75 5.68
N GLN A 118 29.46 17.83 4.36
CA GLN A 118 28.22 17.49 3.67
C GLN A 118 27.86 16.02 3.81
N SER A 119 28.84 15.12 3.64
CA SER A 119 28.65 13.67 3.81
C SER A 119 28.19 13.33 5.23
N TYR A 120 28.80 13.95 6.24
CA TYR A 120 28.41 13.82 7.65
C TYR A 120 27.00 14.37 7.91
N ARG A 121 26.63 15.51 7.32
CA ARG A 121 25.26 16.07 7.46
C ARG A 121 24.21 15.14 6.89
N LEU A 122 24.43 14.61 5.69
CA LEU A 122 23.49 13.68 5.03
C LEU A 122 23.35 12.38 5.83
N ALA A 123 24.47 11.81 6.28
CA ALA A 123 24.46 10.61 7.11
C ALA A 123 23.77 10.85 8.46
N MET A 124 24.04 11.98 9.12
CA MET A 124 23.45 12.32 10.42
C MET A 124 21.94 12.56 10.30
N ARG A 125 21.49 13.25 9.23
CA ARG A 125 20.07 13.41 8.92
C ARG A 125 19.38 12.07 8.69
N LEU A 126 20.00 11.17 7.92
CA LEU A 126 19.43 9.85 7.66
C LEU A 126 19.36 9.00 8.94
N ALA A 127 20.43 8.99 9.73
CA ALA A 127 20.48 8.27 11.00
C ALA A 127 19.41 8.80 11.98
N ALA A 128 19.23 10.13 12.00
CA ALA A 128 18.18 10.75 12.79
C ALA A 128 16.78 10.34 12.32
N LYS A 129 16.54 10.31 11.00
CA LYS A 129 15.27 9.85 10.41
C LYS A 129 14.93 8.40 10.79
N GLN A 130 15.94 7.54 10.90
CA GLN A 130 15.78 6.15 11.34
C GLN A 130 15.66 6.00 12.87
N GLY A 131 15.79 7.08 13.65
CA GLY A 131 15.82 7.04 15.11
C GLY A 131 17.08 6.39 15.69
N ALA A 132 18.17 6.27 14.92
CA ALA A 132 19.40 5.58 15.31
C ALA A 132 20.31 6.49 16.15
N LEU A 133 19.94 6.74 17.41
CA LEU A 133 20.67 7.64 18.33
C LEU A 133 22.16 7.29 18.47
N TRP A 134 22.52 6.02 18.49
CA TRP A 134 23.93 5.61 18.63
C TRP A 134 24.80 6.02 17.44
N ILE A 135 24.26 5.99 16.22
CA ILE A 135 24.94 6.45 15.00
C ILE A 135 25.10 7.96 15.04
N VAL A 136 24.04 8.68 15.41
CA VAL A 136 24.05 10.14 15.53
C VAL A 136 25.13 10.60 16.51
N LYS A 137 25.26 9.92 17.67
CA LYS A 137 26.30 10.20 18.67
C LYS A 137 27.70 10.05 18.08
N GLN A 138 27.99 8.95 17.39
CA GLN A 138 29.31 8.72 16.78
C GLN A 138 29.63 9.75 15.69
N LEU A 139 28.66 10.13 14.86
CA LEU A 139 28.83 11.17 13.85
C LEU A 139 29.12 12.54 14.49
N TYR A 140 28.44 12.84 15.60
CA TYR A 140 28.60 14.10 16.31
C TYR A 140 29.95 14.24 17.01
N GLU A 141 30.46 13.15 17.61
CA GLU A 141 31.79 13.13 18.24
C GLU A 141 32.91 13.52 17.26
N ARG A 142 32.76 13.17 15.98
CA ARG A 142 33.73 13.50 14.93
C ARG A 142 33.52 14.89 14.33
N TYR A 143 32.27 15.21 13.97
CA TYR A 143 31.92 16.48 13.35
C TYR A 143 30.68 17.12 14.02
N PRO A 144 30.87 17.87 15.12
CA PRO A 144 29.76 18.54 15.80
C PRO A 144 28.99 19.54 14.91
N ALA A 145 29.68 20.18 13.96
CA ALA A 145 29.10 21.13 13.00
C ALA A 145 28.15 20.48 11.97
N ALA A 146 28.07 19.15 11.94
CA ALA A 146 27.10 18.42 11.13
C ALA A 146 25.69 18.46 11.75
N LEU A 147 25.57 18.65 13.07
CA LEU A 147 24.29 18.79 13.75
C LEU A 147 23.65 20.13 13.37
N ASN A 148 22.54 20.07 12.64
CA ASN A 148 21.84 21.24 12.10
C ASN A 148 20.32 21.10 12.20
N GLY A 149 19.60 22.11 11.68
CA GLY A 149 18.13 22.12 11.69
C GLY A 149 17.50 20.95 10.94
N GLU A 150 18.12 20.45 9.86
CA GLU A 150 17.60 19.29 9.12
C GLU A 150 17.72 17.99 9.92
N THR A 151 18.81 17.81 10.68
CA THR A 151 18.95 16.68 11.61
C THR A 151 17.90 16.75 12.71
N ALA A 152 17.66 17.95 13.26
CA ALA A 152 16.63 18.16 14.27
C ALA A 152 15.21 17.83 13.75
N LEU A 153 14.87 18.28 12.54
CA LEU A 153 13.62 17.92 11.86
C LEU A 153 13.51 16.41 11.66
N ALA A 154 14.55 15.77 11.12
CA ALA A 154 14.57 14.32 10.91
C ALA A 154 14.44 13.53 12.23
N ALA A 155 15.03 14.02 13.32
CA ALA A 155 14.85 13.46 14.65
C ALA A 155 13.38 13.56 15.11
N GLY A 156 12.74 14.71 14.87
CA GLY A 156 11.31 14.92 15.11
C GLY A 156 10.44 13.92 14.39
N SER A 157 10.59 13.81 13.06
CA SER A 157 9.81 12.91 12.22
C SER A 157 10.08 11.41 12.46
N SER A 158 11.12 11.06 13.24
CA SER A 158 11.40 9.67 13.62
C SER A 158 10.54 9.18 14.79
N GLY A 159 9.93 10.10 15.55
CA GLY A 159 9.23 9.77 16.80
C GLY A 159 10.14 9.30 17.95
N ASN A 160 11.47 9.28 17.78
CA ASN A 160 12.39 8.85 18.82
C ASN A 160 12.65 9.97 19.84
N LEU A 161 11.94 9.92 20.96
CA LEU A 161 12.04 10.89 22.05
C LEU A 161 13.46 11.03 22.61
N ALA A 162 14.17 9.92 22.80
CA ALA A 162 15.54 9.93 23.34
C ALA A 162 16.51 10.67 22.42
N LEU A 163 16.32 10.55 21.10
CA LEU A 163 17.09 11.30 20.12
C LEU A 163 16.75 12.80 20.17
N LEU A 164 15.46 13.15 20.27
CA LEU A 164 15.05 14.56 20.36
C LEU A 164 15.58 15.24 21.63
N GLN A 165 15.51 14.55 22.77
CA GLN A 165 16.11 15.00 24.04
C GLN A 165 17.63 15.15 23.92
N TRP A 166 18.29 14.21 23.23
CA TRP A 166 19.72 14.31 22.99
C TRP A 166 20.06 15.55 22.16
N VAL A 167 19.31 15.85 21.08
CA VAL A 167 19.49 17.08 20.30
C VAL A 167 19.25 18.33 21.16
N HIS A 168 18.21 18.33 22.01
CA HIS A 168 17.92 19.42 22.94
C HIS A 168 19.09 19.75 23.86
N ASN A 169 19.71 18.72 24.45
CA ASN A 169 20.82 18.86 25.39
C ASN A 169 22.11 19.39 24.75
N HIS A 170 22.31 19.16 23.44
CA HIS A 170 23.52 19.60 22.74
C HIS A 170 23.35 20.96 22.07
N ASN A 171 22.18 21.21 21.46
CA ASN A 171 21.87 22.48 20.82
C ASN A 171 20.36 22.77 20.86
N PRO A 172 19.87 23.43 21.92
CA PRO A 172 18.44 23.69 22.09
C PRO A 172 17.87 24.66 21.05
N VAL A 173 18.72 25.47 20.40
CA VAL A 173 18.29 26.42 19.36
C VAL A 173 17.75 25.69 18.14
N LEU A 174 18.29 24.52 17.81
CA LEU A 174 17.88 23.75 16.62
C LEU A 174 16.43 23.28 16.71
N LEU A 175 15.91 23.02 17.91
CA LEU A 175 14.53 22.63 18.13
C LEU A 175 13.54 23.80 18.08
N ARG A 176 14.03 25.05 18.02
CA ARG A 176 13.23 26.25 17.82
C ARG A 176 13.16 26.68 16.35
N VAL A 177 14.03 26.12 15.51
CA VAL A 177 14.07 26.42 14.07
C VAL A 177 12.72 26.05 13.44
N ASN A 178 12.28 26.86 12.48
CA ASN A 178 11.00 26.69 11.78
C ASN A 178 9.81 26.56 12.73
N SER A 179 9.74 27.42 13.75
CA SER A 179 8.61 27.47 14.69
C SER A 179 8.35 26.14 15.40
N TYR A 180 9.41 25.50 15.90
CA TYR A 180 9.33 24.22 16.63
C TYR A 180 8.84 23.02 15.81
N ALA A 181 8.98 23.05 14.47
CA ALA A 181 8.51 21.98 13.59
C ALA A 181 8.97 20.57 14.02
N ALA A 182 10.23 20.39 14.44
CA ALA A 182 10.73 19.10 14.91
C ALA A 182 9.99 18.58 16.17
N VAL A 183 9.64 19.48 17.08
CA VAL A 183 8.92 19.14 18.32
C VAL A 183 7.47 18.81 18.01
N LEU A 184 6.85 19.57 17.10
CA LEU A 184 5.47 19.34 16.66
C LEU A 184 5.33 18.02 15.88
N ASP A 185 6.27 17.68 15.00
CA ASP A 185 6.31 16.39 14.31
C ASP A 185 6.41 15.22 15.29
N ALA A 186 7.32 15.30 16.26
CA ALA A 186 7.47 14.27 17.29
C ALA A 186 6.21 14.15 18.15
N PHE A 187 5.59 15.28 18.49
CA PHE A 187 4.35 15.33 19.23
C PHE A 187 3.21 14.68 18.44
N ASP A 188 3.03 15.01 17.16
CA ASP A 188 1.96 14.45 16.32
C ASP A 188 2.11 12.93 16.19
N ILE A 189 3.35 12.42 16.07
CA ILE A 189 3.62 10.97 16.04
C ILE A 189 3.24 10.34 17.39
N ALA A 190 3.70 10.89 18.52
CA ALA A 190 3.40 10.36 19.85
C ALA A 190 1.90 10.42 20.17
N ALA A 191 1.24 11.53 19.79
CA ALA A 191 -0.19 11.74 19.94
C ALA A 191 -0.99 10.79 19.06
N THR A 192 -0.53 10.45 17.85
CA THR A 192 -1.20 9.49 16.96
C THR A 192 -1.02 8.05 17.47
N SER A 193 0.18 7.70 17.94
CA SER A 193 0.48 6.35 18.45
C SER A 193 -0.12 6.06 19.83
N GLY A 194 -0.56 7.09 20.56
CA GLY A 194 -1.06 6.96 21.92
C GLY A 194 0.06 6.85 22.97
N ASP A 195 1.29 7.26 22.65
CA ASP A 195 2.40 7.27 23.60
C ASP A 195 2.27 8.43 24.59
N PHE A 196 1.47 8.20 25.63
CA PHE A 196 1.16 9.21 26.63
C PHE A 196 2.41 9.72 27.38
N ALA A 197 3.38 8.85 27.66
CA ALA A 197 4.61 9.24 28.34
C ALA A 197 5.48 10.16 27.49
N ALA A 198 5.57 9.90 26.18
CA ALA A 198 6.26 10.78 25.25
C ALA A 198 5.56 12.13 25.13
N VAL A 199 4.22 12.15 25.06
CA VAL A 199 3.43 13.39 25.05
C VAL A 199 3.70 14.22 26.31
N GLN A 200 3.63 13.61 27.50
CA GLN A 200 3.91 14.29 28.76
C GLN A 200 5.30 14.91 28.77
N THR A 201 6.31 14.12 28.39
CA THR A 201 7.70 14.55 28.36
C THR A 201 7.91 15.73 27.40
N LEU A 202 7.30 15.69 26.21
CA LEU A 202 7.43 16.77 25.23
C LEU A 202 6.80 18.07 25.75
N VAL A 203 5.61 18.01 26.34
CA VAL A 203 4.91 19.17 26.87
C VAL A 203 5.65 19.78 28.06
N GLU A 204 6.16 18.95 28.97
CA GLU A 204 6.98 19.41 30.12
C GLU A 204 8.29 20.04 29.68
N THR A 205 8.92 19.52 28.61
CA THR A 205 10.18 20.05 28.07
C THR A 205 9.97 21.37 27.31
N PHE A 206 8.82 21.53 26.64
CA PHE A 206 8.53 22.70 25.80
C PHE A 206 7.19 23.40 26.17
N PRO A 207 7.08 23.98 27.38
CA PRO A 207 5.81 24.51 27.90
C PRO A 207 5.28 25.75 27.16
N THR A 208 6.12 26.40 26.35
CA THR A 208 5.74 27.60 25.58
C THR A 208 5.10 27.27 24.23
N VAL A 209 5.23 26.03 23.75
CA VAL A 209 4.70 25.57 22.46
C VAL A 209 3.18 25.40 22.55
N VAL A 210 2.47 25.77 21.48
CA VAL A 210 1.04 25.51 21.35
C VAL A 210 0.87 24.21 20.58
N TYR A 211 0.29 23.21 21.23
CA TYR A 211 0.12 21.87 20.66
C TYR A 211 -1.25 21.71 20.01
N ASN A 212 -1.28 21.16 18.80
CA ASN A 212 -2.53 20.92 18.09
C ASN A 212 -3.13 19.56 18.48
N LEU A 213 -4.38 19.55 18.93
CA LEU A 213 -5.05 18.33 19.39
C LEU A 213 -5.45 17.36 18.26
N SER A 214 -5.39 17.80 16.99
CA SER A 214 -5.96 17.05 15.87
C SER A 214 -5.40 15.63 15.72
N ALA A 215 -4.10 15.41 15.98
CA ALA A 215 -3.48 14.09 15.89
C ALA A 215 -4.06 13.11 16.91
N ALA A 216 -4.13 13.51 18.18
CA ALA A 216 -4.72 12.70 19.25
C ALA A 216 -6.23 12.47 19.04
N VAL A 217 -6.95 13.47 18.54
CA VAL A 217 -8.39 13.36 18.24
C VAL A 217 -8.66 12.37 17.11
N LYS A 218 -7.93 12.47 15.99
CA LYS A 218 -8.06 11.56 14.85
C LYS A 218 -7.76 10.10 15.22
N ALA A 219 -6.83 9.90 16.16
CA ALA A 219 -6.48 8.59 16.67
C ALA A 219 -7.39 8.08 17.81
N GLY A 220 -8.29 8.93 18.35
CA GLY A 220 -9.26 8.53 19.39
C GLY A 220 -8.71 8.52 20.83
N HIS A 221 -7.59 9.19 21.10
CA HIS A 221 -6.94 9.17 22.43
C HIS A 221 -7.50 10.26 23.36
N LEU A 222 -8.68 10.03 23.92
CA LEU A 222 -9.41 10.98 24.78
C LEU A 222 -8.68 11.33 26.08
N ASP A 223 -7.95 10.38 26.65
CA ASP A 223 -7.12 10.57 27.84
C ASP A 223 -5.99 11.59 27.61
N ILE A 224 -5.29 11.47 26.47
CA ILE A 224 -4.27 12.40 26.03
C ILE A 224 -4.88 13.80 25.86
N VAL A 225 -6.00 13.89 25.14
CA VAL A 225 -6.70 15.16 24.88
C VAL A 225 -7.14 15.84 26.19
N ARG A 226 -7.69 15.08 27.15
CA ARG A 226 -8.07 15.58 28.48
C ARG A 226 -6.87 16.08 29.28
N TRP A 227 -5.75 15.37 29.22
CA TRP A 227 -4.54 15.79 29.91
C TRP A 227 -3.94 17.05 29.29
N LEU A 228 -3.88 17.13 27.96
CA LEU A 228 -3.39 18.31 27.24
C LEU A 228 -4.22 19.56 27.54
N GLN A 229 -5.54 19.42 27.63
CA GLN A 229 -6.43 20.53 27.99
C GLN A 229 -6.10 21.15 29.37
N ARG A 230 -5.61 20.34 30.32
CA ARG A 230 -5.30 20.78 31.69
C ARG A 230 -3.86 21.25 31.87
N ASN A 231 -2.92 20.67 31.11
CA ASN A 231 -1.49 20.79 31.38
C ASN A 231 -0.68 21.47 30.26
N ALA A 232 -1.28 21.70 29.09
CA ALA A 232 -0.59 22.26 27.93
C ALA A 232 -1.33 23.48 27.36
N ARG A 233 -0.58 24.35 26.67
CA ARG A 233 -1.18 25.30 25.73
C ARG A 233 -1.58 24.53 24.49
N CYS A 234 -2.87 24.41 24.23
CA CYS A 234 -3.37 23.62 23.11
C CYS A 234 -4.35 24.41 22.25
N GLU A 235 -4.37 24.06 20.97
CA GLU A 235 -5.34 24.53 20.00
C GLU A 235 -6.07 23.35 19.36
N CYS A 236 -7.31 23.59 18.95
CA CYS A 236 -8.14 22.59 18.30
C CYS A 236 -8.66 23.14 16.98
N LYS A 237 -8.43 22.41 15.89
CA LYS A 237 -9.01 22.76 14.58
C LYS A 237 -10.50 22.46 14.58
N GLY A 238 -11.30 23.27 13.89
CA GLY A 238 -12.75 23.06 13.78
C GLY A 238 -13.13 21.66 13.29
N SER A 239 -12.33 21.07 12.39
CA SER A 239 -12.56 19.73 11.84
C SER A 239 -12.35 18.59 12.85
N ALA A 240 -11.68 18.82 13.98
CA ALA A 240 -11.38 17.78 14.95
C ALA A 240 -12.66 17.16 15.52
N LYS A 241 -13.70 17.97 15.70
CA LYS A 241 -15.01 17.47 16.15
C LYS A 241 -15.67 16.57 15.11
N ASP A 242 -15.48 16.89 13.84
CA ASP A 242 -16.00 16.08 12.75
C ASP A 242 -15.21 14.75 12.62
N ASP A 243 -13.89 14.77 12.79
CA ASP A 243 -13.05 13.57 12.86
C ASP A 243 -13.49 12.64 14.01
N ALA A 244 -13.74 13.20 15.20
CA ALA A 244 -14.24 12.46 16.35
C ALA A 244 -15.62 11.82 16.08
N ALA A 245 -16.51 12.54 15.40
CA ALA A 245 -17.83 12.03 15.03
C ALA A 245 -17.74 10.91 13.98
N LYS A 246 -16.86 11.06 13.00
CA LYS A 246 -16.57 10.02 11.99
C LYS A 246 -16.01 8.75 12.60
N ASN A 247 -15.27 8.84 13.71
CA ASN A 247 -14.74 7.70 14.44
C ASN A 247 -15.72 7.11 15.47
N GLY A 248 -16.87 7.77 15.70
CA GLY A 248 -17.88 7.30 16.66
C GLY A 248 -17.52 7.56 18.13
N ASP A 249 -16.49 8.36 18.39
CA ASP A 249 -16.04 8.66 19.75
C ASP A 249 -16.92 9.76 20.38
N LEU A 250 -18.06 9.33 20.92
CA LEU A 250 -19.01 10.21 21.60
C LEU A 250 -18.36 10.98 22.76
N GLY A 251 -17.47 10.34 23.51
CA GLY A 251 -16.79 10.97 24.64
C GLY A 251 -15.88 12.12 24.20
N MET A 252 -15.16 11.94 23.08
CA MET A 252 -14.36 12.99 22.45
C MET A 252 -15.23 14.10 21.88
N VAL A 253 -16.33 13.77 21.19
CA VAL A 253 -17.26 14.77 20.64
C VAL A 253 -17.82 15.67 21.76
N GLN A 254 -18.25 15.06 22.88
CA GLN A 254 -18.74 15.78 24.06
C GLN A 254 -17.65 16.68 24.66
N PHE A 255 -16.45 16.12 24.88
CA PHE A 255 -15.34 16.85 25.46
C PHE A 255 -14.91 18.06 24.62
N LEU A 256 -14.81 17.88 23.31
CA LEU A 256 -14.46 18.96 22.38
C LEU A 256 -15.53 20.05 22.35
N GLN A 257 -16.82 19.69 22.40
CA GLN A 257 -17.93 20.64 22.45
C GLN A 257 -17.90 21.53 23.70
N GLU A 258 -17.61 20.95 24.86
CA GLU A 258 -17.61 21.67 26.14
C GLU A 258 -16.42 22.63 26.28
N HIS A 259 -15.23 22.19 25.84
CA HIS A 259 -13.97 22.84 26.18
C HIS A 259 -13.32 23.66 25.06
N PHE A 260 -13.53 23.31 23.79
CA PHE A 260 -12.79 23.93 22.67
C PHE A 260 -13.70 24.51 21.60
N LEU A 261 -14.64 23.72 21.11
CA LEU A 261 -15.42 23.97 19.91
C LEU A 261 -16.89 24.14 20.28
N ARG A 262 -17.19 25.23 20.99
CA ARG A 262 -18.58 25.59 21.37
C ARG A 262 -19.47 25.96 20.17
N ALA A 263 -18.88 26.12 18.99
CA ALA A 263 -19.60 26.41 17.76
C ALA A 263 -20.54 25.26 17.36
N MET A 264 -21.56 25.61 16.57
CA MET A 264 -22.58 24.66 16.10
C MET A 264 -21.93 23.52 15.27
N PRO A 265 -22.34 22.24 15.48
CA PRO A 265 -22.11 21.11 14.58
C PRO A 265 -22.36 21.49 13.14
N SER A 266 -21.47 21.02 12.29
CA SER A 266 -21.65 21.07 10.84
C SER A 266 -22.64 19.99 10.40
N ALA A 267 -23.26 20.17 9.22
CA ALA A 267 -24.02 19.11 8.57
C ALA A 267 -23.16 17.86 8.32
N PHE A 268 -21.87 18.08 8.05
CA PHE A 268 -20.88 17.03 7.80
C PHE A 268 -20.69 16.13 9.02
N GLN A 269 -20.77 16.68 10.23
CA GLN A 269 -20.63 15.91 11.47
C GLN A 269 -21.68 14.80 11.56
N THR A 270 -22.96 15.13 11.35
CA THR A 270 -24.07 14.15 11.37
C THR A 270 -23.96 13.19 10.19
N ASN A 271 -23.65 13.70 9.00
CA ASN A 271 -23.53 12.88 7.79
C ASN A 271 -22.44 11.81 7.91
N TRP A 272 -21.25 12.16 8.41
CA TRP A 272 -20.14 11.22 8.58
C TRP A 272 -20.40 10.21 9.71
N ALA A 273 -21.04 10.64 10.80
CA ALA A 273 -21.45 9.72 11.86
C ALA A 273 -22.52 8.73 11.35
N ALA A 274 -23.49 9.19 10.55
CA ALA A 274 -24.51 8.35 9.92
C ALA A 274 -23.93 7.38 8.89
N GLU A 275 -23.02 7.85 8.03
CA GLU A 275 -22.29 7.04 7.06
C GLU A 275 -21.56 5.88 7.73
N ARG A 276 -21.02 6.08 8.94
CA ARG A 276 -20.26 5.07 9.69
C ARG A 276 -21.11 4.29 10.71
N GLY A 277 -22.41 4.55 10.76
CA GLY A 277 -23.35 3.83 11.65
C GLY A 277 -23.21 4.20 13.13
N HIS A 278 -22.62 5.35 13.46
CA HIS A 278 -22.41 5.78 14.84
C HIS A 278 -23.69 6.41 15.44
N LEU A 279 -24.68 5.56 15.71
CA LEU A 279 -26.02 5.97 16.18
C LEU A 279 -25.98 6.81 17.47
N ALA A 280 -25.14 6.43 18.44
CA ALA A 280 -25.00 7.18 19.68
C ALA A 280 -24.53 8.63 19.47
N VAL A 281 -23.63 8.85 18.49
CA VAL A 281 -23.16 10.19 18.14
C VAL A 281 -24.29 10.97 17.45
N VAL A 282 -25.01 10.36 16.51
CA VAL A 282 -26.12 11.00 15.80
C VAL A 282 -27.27 11.37 16.76
N GLN A 283 -27.66 10.46 17.65
CA GLN A 283 -28.65 10.71 18.70
C GLN A 283 -28.24 11.87 19.60
N TRP A 284 -26.98 11.85 20.08
CA TRP A 284 -26.49 12.92 20.93
C TRP A 284 -26.45 14.28 20.20
N LEU A 285 -26.03 14.31 18.93
CA LEU A 285 -26.04 15.53 18.10
C LEU A 285 -27.45 16.05 17.87
N HIS A 286 -28.43 15.16 17.74
CA HIS A 286 -29.84 15.50 17.59
C HIS A 286 -30.44 16.10 18.87
N ASP A 287 -30.27 15.40 20.00
CA ASP A 287 -30.86 15.75 21.30
C ASP A 287 -30.30 17.06 21.86
N ASN A 288 -29.02 17.35 21.61
CA ASN A 288 -28.34 18.55 22.14
C ASN A 288 -28.52 19.80 21.27
N HIS A 289 -29.46 19.77 20.33
CA HIS A 289 -30.04 20.92 19.63
C HIS A 289 -29.10 22.09 19.29
N MET A 290 -28.12 21.79 18.45
CA MET A 290 -27.52 22.80 17.58
C MET A 290 -28.29 22.85 16.24
N VAL A 291 -29.61 22.71 16.30
CA VAL A 291 -30.49 22.41 15.16
C VAL A 291 -30.86 23.69 14.42
N HIS A 292 -29.95 24.11 13.55
CA HIS A 292 -30.39 24.74 12.31
C HIS A 292 -31.02 23.64 11.41
N PRO A 293 -32.02 23.97 10.57
CA PRO A 293 -32.51 23.08 9.49
C PRO A 293 -31.45 22.63 8.45
N LEU A 294 -30.16 22.88 8.71
CA LEU A 294 -29.03 22.48 7.86
C LEU A 294 -28.17 21.37 8.50
N GLY A 295 -28.48 20.86 9.68
CA GLY A 295 -27.61 19.93 10.43
C GLY A 295 -27.57 18.48 9.93
N CYS A 296 -28.43 18.11 8.99
CA CYS A 296 -28.47 16.79 8.35
C CYS A 296 -28.94 16.99 6.91
N THR A 297 -28.49 16.14 5.99
CA THR A 297 -29.00 16.14 4.60
C THR A 297 -29.46 14.74 4.22
N THR A 298 -30.06 14.59 3.04
CA THR A 298 -30.40 13.27 2.46
C THR A 298 -29.19 12.33 2.38
N TYR A 299 -27.97 12.89 2.36
CA TYR A 299 -26.72 12.15 2.36
C TYR A 299 -26.58 11.22 3.58
N ALA A 300 -27.08 11.61 4.75
CA ALA A 300 -27.00 10.77 5.95
C ALA A 300 -27.74 9.44 5.76
N MET A 301 -28.99 9.48 5.28
CA MET A 301 -29.78 8.28 5.05
C MET A 301 -29.27 7.49 3.83
N ASN A 302 -28.88 8.18 2.75
CA ASN A 302 -28.29 7.52 1.57
C ASN A 302 -27.04 6.71 1.95
N ARG A 303 -26.11 7.30 2.71
CA ARG A 303 -24.87 6.62 3.10
C ARG A 303 -25.07 5.57 4.18
N ALA A 304 -25.98 5.80 5.13
CA ALA A 304 -26.36 4.77 6.10
C ALA A 304 -26.94 3.53 5.40
N ALA A 305 -27.78 3.73 4.37
CA ALA A 305 -28.33 2.65 3.56
C ALA A 305 -27.25 1.94 2.74
N SER A 306 -26.37 2.71 2.06
CA SER A 306 -25.25 2.19 1.29
C SER A 306 -24.27 1.34 2.10
N ASN A 307 -24.10 1.62 3.40
CA ASN A 307 -23.14 0.93 4.27
C ASN A 307 -23.79 -0.10 5.20
N GLY A 308 -25.08 -0.42 5.03
CA GLY A 308 -25.70 -1.52 5.77
C GLY A 308 -26.17 -1.16 7.17
N HIS A 309 -26.33 0.13 7.49
CA HIS A 309 -26.71 0.60 8.83
C HIS A 309 -28.23 0.76 8.99
N LEU A 310 -28.98 -0.37 9.01
CA LEU A 310 -30.45 -0.35 9.09
C LEU A 310 -30.97 0.42 10.31
N GLU A 311 -30.39 0.22 11.50
CA GLU A 311 -30.82 0.93 12.72
C GLU A 311 -30.68 2.46 12.56
N MET A 312 -29.63 2.92 11.89
CA MET A 312 -29.45 4.34 11.57
C MET A 312 -30.50 4.83 10.58
N VAL A 313 -30.81 4.05 9.53
CA VAL A 313 -31.85 4.39 8.55
C VAL A 313 -33.21 4.52 9.22
N GLN A 314 -33.59 3.56 10.08
CA GLN A 314 -34.82 3.58 10.86
C GLN A 314 -34.88 4.81 11.76
N TRP A 315 -33.81 5.07 12.52
CA TRP A 315 -33.76 6.20 13.41
C TRP A 315 -33.87 7.53 12.66
N LEU A 316 -33.14 7.69 11.55
CA LEU A 316 -33.21 8.89 10.69
C LEU A 316 -34.63 9.07 10.13
N HIS A 317 -35.31 8.00 9.74
CA HIS A 317 -36.68 8.09 9.24
C HIS A 317 -37.68 8.55 10.30
N GLU A 318 -37.57 8.03 11.52
CA GLU A 318 -38.49 8.37 12.61
C GLU A 318 -38.27 9.80 13.15
N HIS A 319 -37.02 10.28 13.16
CA HIS A 319 -36.63 11.51 13.86
C HIS A 319 -36.28 12.68 12.93
N ARG A 320 -36.13 12.45 11.62
CA ARG A 320 -35.71 13.47 10.63
C ARG A 320 -36.69 13.59 9.48
N LYS A 321 -36.67 14.74 8.78
CA LYS A 321 -37.63 15.06 7.70
C LYS A 321 -36.98 15.19 6.32
N GLU A 322 -35.65 15.22 6.27
CA GLU A 322 -34.87 15.36 5.05
C GLU A 322 -35.08 14.17 4.10
N GLY A 323 -35.34 12.98 4.64
CA GLY A 323 -35.56 11.77 3.85
C GLY A 323 -34.29 11.24 3.19
N CYS A 324 -34.47 10.55 2.07
CA CYS A 324 -33.41 10.03 1.22
C CYS A 324 -33.64 10.43 -0.24
N THR A 325 -32.79 9.93 -1.12
CA THR A 325 -33.04 9.93 -2.57
C THR A 325 -33.05 8.49 -3.09
N THR A 326 -33.29 8.29 -4.39
CA THR A 326 -33.16 6.97 -5.03
C THR A 326 -31.79 6.33 -4.81
N GLU A 327 -30.74 7.14 -4.57
CA GLU A 327 -29.38 6.67 -4.25
C GLU A 327 -29.36 5.73 -3.04
N ALA A 328 -30.23 5.93 -2.04
CA ALA A 328 -30.30 5.04 -0.88
C ALA A 328 -30.64 3.60 -1.27
N MET A 329 -31.67 3.40 -2.09
CA MET A 329 -32.08 2.05 -2.52
C MET A 329 -31.14 1.51 -3.60
N ASP A 330 -30.70 2.36 -4.54
CA ASP A 330 -29.77 1.97 -5.61
C ASP A 330 -28.44 1.45 -5.03
N THR A 331 -27.87 2.14 -4.04
CA THR A 331 -26.60 1.73 -3.42
C THR A 331 -26.77 0.63 -2.38
N ALA A 332 -27.87 0.60 -1.62
CA ALA A 332 -28.16 -0.56 -0.75
C ALA A 332 -28.28 -1.85 -1.58
N ALA A 333 -28.84 -1.76 -2.79
CA ALA A 333 -28.92 -2.88 -3.72
C ALA A 333 -27.53 -3.28 -4.26
N GLU A 334 -26.71 -2.30 -4.66
CA GLU A 334 -25.32 -2.49 -5.09
C GLU A 334 -24.46 -3.24 -4.07
N PHE A 335 -24.63 -2.98 -2.77
CA PHE A 335 -23.88 -3.62 -1.68
C PHE A 335 -24.61 -4.82 -1.03
N GLY A 336 -25.73 -5.26 -1.61
CA GLY A 336 -26.38 -6.51 -1.22
C GLY A 336 -27.20 -6.41 0.08
N HIS A 337 -27.52 -5.20 0.53
CA HIS A 337 -28.26 -4.94 1.76
C HIS A 337 -29.77 -5.12 1.56
N LEU A 338 -30.19 -6.35 1.21
CA LEU A 338 -31.60 -6.69 0.91
C LEU A 338 -32.58 -6.23 2.00
N HIS A 339 -32.21 -6.40 3.28
CA HIS A 339 -33.04 -5.97 4.41
C HIS A 339 -33.27 -4.45 4.43
N ILE A 340 -32.31 -3.64 3.98
CA ILE A 340 -32.49 -2.19 3.83
C ILE A 340 -33.32 -1.87 2.59
N VAL A 341 -33.11 -2.57 1.49
CA VAL A 341 -33.92 -2.40 0.26
C VAL A 341 -35.40 -2.66 0.56
N GLN A 342 -35.71 -3.77 1.25
CA GLN A 342 -37.05 -4.10 1.72
C GLN A 342 -37.62 -3.02 2.64
N TRP A 343 -36.84 -2.60 3.63
CA TRP A 343 -37.29 -1.59 4.57
C TRP A 343 -37.56 -0.24 3.88
N LEU A 344 -36.67 0.21 2.99
CA LEU A 344 -36.86 1.42 2.20
C LEU A 344 -38.11 1.33 1.31
N HIS A 345 -38.37 0.16 0.71
CA HIS A 345 -39.57 -0.05 -0.10
C HIS A 345 -40.85 0.08 0.71
N ASP A 346 -40.90 -0.49 1.92
CA ASP A 346 -42.10 -0.48 2.76
C ASP A 346 -42.37 0.89 3.39
N HIS A 347 -41.34 1.70 3.63
CA HIS A 347 -41.43 2.91 4.46
C HIS A 347 -41.13 4.23 3.72
N ARG A 348 -40.62 4.19 2.48
CA ARG A 348 -40.23 5.37 1.69
C ARG A 348 -40.89 5.36 0.32
N SER A 349 -41.11 6.56 -0.24
CA SER A 349 -41.78 6.73 -1.54
C SER A 349 -40.81 7.11 -2.67
N GLU A 350 -39.55 7.40 -2.34
CA GLU A 350 -38.52 7.78 -3.31
C GLU A 350 -38.23 6.69 -4.34
N GLY A 351 -38.38 5.41 -3.95
CA GLY A 351 -38.13 4.26 -4.82
C GLY A 351 -36.66 4.10 -5.21
N CYS A 352 -36.42 3.50 -6.36
CA CYS A 352 -35.11 3.29 -6.94
C CYS A 352 -35.08 3.71 -8.41
N THR A 353 -33.94 3.54 -9.07
CA THR A 353 -33.81 3.61 -10.52
C THR A 353 -33.43 2.23 -11.08
N SER A 354 -33.24 2.13 -12.40
CA SER A 354 -32.69 0.89 -13.00
C SER A 354 -31.29 0.54 -12.44
N LEU A 355 -30.57 1.53 -11.88
CA LEU A 355 -29.28 1.32 -11.26
C LEU A 355 -29.33 0.37 -10.07
N ALA A 356 -30.45 0.24 -9.35
CA ALA A 356 -30.57 -0.72 -8.27
C ALA A 356 -30.35 -2.16 -8.77
N MET A 357 -31.06 -2.55 -9.84
CA MET A 357 -30.94 -3.90 -10.39
C MET A 357 -29.64 -4.07 -11.17
N ASP A 358 -29.23 -3.07 -11.96
CA ASP A 358 -27.98 -3.11 -12.73
C ASP A 358 -26.77 -3.30 -11.82
N ARG A 359 -26.71 -2.56 -10.72
CA ARG A 359 -25.58 -2.63 -9.78
C ARG A 359 -25.65 -3.81 -8.84
N ALA A 360 -26.85 -4.24 -8.41
CA ALA A 360 -26.99 -5.51 -7.69
C ALA A 360 -26.51 -6.69 -8.54
N ALA A 361 -26.82 -6.69 -9.84
CA ALA A 361 -26.36 -7.70 -10.78
C ALA A 361 -24.83 -7.66 -10.98
N ARG A 362 -24.27 -6.45 -11.16
CA ARG A 362 -22.81 -6.23 -11.21
C ARG A 362 -22.08 -6.78 -9.99
N SER A 363 -22.66 -6.67 -8.80
CA SER A 363 -22.08 -7.16 -7.55
C SER A 363 -22.45 -8.62 -7.23
N GLY A 364 -23.23 -9.29 -8.08
CA GLY A 364 -23.61 -10.69 -7.91
C GLY A 364 -24.65 -10.94 -6.82
N HIS A 365 -25.41 -9.92 -6.43
CA HIS A 365 -26.42 -10.02 -5.38
C HIS A 365 -27.76 -10.51 -5.96
N LEU A 366 -27.80 -11.77 -6.41
CA LEU A 366 -28.97 -12.38 -7.05
C LEU A 366 -30.24 -12.28 -6.20
N ASN A 367 -30.14 -12.43 -4.87
CA ASN A 367 -31.27 -12.27 -3.96
C ASN A 367 -31.91 -10.86 -4.02
N VAL A 368 -31.09 -9.82 -4.21
CA VAL A 368 -31.58 -8.45 -4.39
C VAL A 368 -32.18 -8.28 -5.78
N VAL A 369 -31.55 -8.83 -6.83
CA VAL A 369 -32.08 -8.80 -8.20
C VAL A 369 -33.47 -9.44 -8.28
N GLN A 370 -33.63 -10.64 -7.70
CA GLN A 370 -34.90 -11.35 -7.62
C GLN A 370 -35.96 -10.54 -6.88
N TRP A 371 -35.60 -10.00 -5.73
CA TRP A 371 -36.53 -9.21 -4.94
C TRP A 371 -36.96 -7.93 -5.66
N LEU A 372 -36.02 -7.20 -6.27
CA LEU A 372 -36.32 -6.01 -7.07
C LEU A 372 -37.21 -6.35 -8.27
N HIS A 373 -36.99 -7.48 -8.92
CA HIS A 373 -37.82 -7.92 -10.04
C HIS A 373 -39.27 -8.19 -9.62
N GLU A 374 -39.48 -8.80 -8.46
CA GLU A 374 -40.81 -9.15 -7.97
C GLU A 374 -41.58 -7.92 -7.44
N HIS A 375 -40.89 -6.93 -6.88
CA HIS A 375 -41.52 -5.85 -6.10
C HIS A 375 -41.39 -4.45 -6.71
N ARG A 376 -40.57 -4.27 -7.75
CA ARG A 376 -40.32 -2.97 -8.42
C ARG A 376 -40.59 -3.04 -9.91
N THR A 377 -40.87 -1.87 -10.51
CA THR A 377 -41.25 -1.77 -11.94
C THR A 377 -40.20 -1.05 -12.78
N GLU A 378 -39.18 -0.46 -12.15
CA GLU A 378 -38.12 0.29 -12.81
C GLU A 378 -37.26 -0.58 -13.74
N GLY A 379 -37.19 -1.89 -13.45
CA GLY A 379 -36.47 -2.86 -14.26
C GLY A 379 -34.95 -2.70 -14.21
N CYS A 380 -34.29 -3.16 -15.26
CA CYS A 380 -32.84 -3.06 -15.46
C CYS A 380 -32.55 -2.58 -16.88
N THR A 381 -31.28 -2.39 -17.18
CA THR A 381 -30.77 -2.16 -18.53
C THR A 381 -29.90 -3.35 -18.97
N THR A 382 -29.33 -3.29 -20.17
CA THR A 382 -28.33 -4.28 -20.62
C THR A 382 -27.10 -4.31 -19.72
N ASP A 383 -26.82 -3.23 -18.98
CA ASP A 383 -25.68 -3.15 -18.06
C ASP A 383 -25.76 -4.19 -16.94
N ALA A 384 -26.96 -4.65 -16.55
CA ALA A 384 -27.13 -5.70 -15.55
C ALA A 384 -26.44 -7.00 -15.97
N MET A 385 -26.72 -7.49 -17.19
CA MET A 385 -26.14 -8.74 -17.68
C MET A 385 -24.68 -8.53 -18.13
N ASP A 386 -24.37 -7.39 -18.78
CA ASP A 386 -23.00 -7.07 -19.20
C ASP A 386 -22.03 -7.01 -18.00
N SER A 387 -22.45 -6.37 -16.90
CA SER A 387 -21.62 -6.23 -15.70
C SER A 387 -21.61 -7.49 -14.84
N ALA A 388 -22.72 -8.25 -14.78
CA ALA A 388 -22.74 -9.54 -14.10
C ALA A 388 -21.81 -10.56 -14.79
N ALA A 389 -21.72 -10.54 -16.12
CA ALA A 389 -20.79 -11.36 -16.88
C ALA A 389 -19.32 -10.99 -16.60
N GLU A 390 -19.01 -9.70 -16.48
CA GLU A 390 -17.69 -9.21 -16.06
C GLU A 390 -17.29 -9.75 -14.67
N GLY A 391 -18.20 -9.66 -13.69
CA GLY A 391 -17.99 -10.15 -12.32
C GLY A 391 -18.00 -11.67 -12.16
N ASN A 392 -18.16 -12.43 -13.24
CA ASN A 392 -18.37 -13.89 -13.25
C ASN A 392 -19.57 -14.36 -12.42
N HIS A 393 -20.64 -13.57 -12.36
CA HIS A 393 -21.83 -13.90 -11.58
C HIS A 393 -22.78 -14.79 -12.38
N MET A 394 -22.35 -16.03 -12.66
CA MET A 394 -23.05 -16.99 -13.52
C MET A 394 -24.54 -17.16 -13.16
N GLU A 395 -24.84 -17.39 -11.88
CA GLU A 395 -26.22 -17.57 -11.41
C GLU A 395 -27.07 -16.33 -11.68
N THR A 396 -26.49 -15.14 -11.59
CA THR A 396 -27.17 -13.87 -11.90
C THR A 396 -27.42 -13.71 -13.39
N VAL A 397 -26.42 -14.03 -14.23
CA VAL A 397 -26.56 -13.99 -15.70
C VAL A 397 -27.62 -14.98 -16.17
N GLN A 398 -27.60 -16.22 -15.67
CA GLN A 398 -28.60 -17.25 -15.98
C GLN A 398 -30.00 -16.79 -15.59
N TRP A 399 -30.16 -16.26 -14.38
CA TRP A 399 -31.44 -15.78 -13.91
C TRP A 399 -31.95 -14.59 -14.74
N LEU A 400 -31.08 -13.61 -15.07
CA LEU A 400 -31.42 -12.48 -15.93
C LEU A 400 -31.82 -12.95 -17.33
N HIS A 401 -31.12 -13.94 -17.89
CA HIS A 401 -31.43 -14.53 -19.19
C HIS A 401 -32.82 -15.17 -19.22
N GLU A 402 -33.20 -15.88 -18.16
CA GLU A 402 -34.48 -16.59 -18.07
C GLU A 402 -35.67 -15.67 -17.76
N ASN A 403 -35.44 -14.58 -17.01
CA ASN A 403 -36.52 -13.78 -16.40
C ASN A 403 -36.63 -12.34 -16.94
N ARG A 404 -35.66 -11.86 -17.72
CA ARG A 404 -35.61 -10.47 -18.24
C ARG A 404 -35.49 -10.42 -19.76
N GLY A 405 -36.04 -9.36 -20.35
CA GLY A 405 -36.13 -9.18 -21.80
C GLY A 405 -35.11 -8.20 -22.38
N GLU A 406 -34.41 -7.45 -21.53
CA GLU A 406 -33.45 -6.42 -21.91
C GLU A 406 -32.22 -7.01 -22.61
N GLY A 407 -31.81 -8.22 -22.22
CA GLY A 407 -30.67 -8.93 -22.79
C GLY A 407 -29.32 -8.35 -22.37
N CYS A 408 -28.32 -8.52 -23.22
CA CYS A 408 -26.97 -7.99 -23.04
C CYS A 408 -26.50 -7.29 -24.31
N THR A 409 -25.28 -6.74 -24.29
CA THR A 409 -24.58 -6.28 -25.49
C THR A 409 -23.38 -7.19 -25.76
N THR A 410 -22.57 -6.86 -26.77
CA THR A 410 -21.28 -7.54 -26.99
C THR A 410 -20.34 -7.39 -25.79
N ARG A 411 -20.57 -6.40 -24.92
CA ARG A 411 -19.76 -6.16 -23.72
C ARG A 411 -19.82 -7.31 -22.74
N ALA A 412 -20.92 -8.05 -22.63
CA ALA A 412 -20.98 -9.23 -21.77
C ALA A 412 -19.87 -10.25 -22.11
N MET A 413 -19.76 -10.63 -23.38
CA MET A 413 -18.77 -11.62 -23.81
C MET A 413 -17.36 -11.01 -23.88
N ASP A 414 -17.22 -9.74 -24.31
CA ASP A 414 -15.94 -9.03 -24.31
C ASP A 414 -15.35 -8.92 -22.90
N ASN A 415 -16.18 -8.56 -21.91
CA ASN A 415 -15.76 -8.45 -20.52
C ASN A 415 -15.49 -9.80 -19.88
N ALA A 416 -16.33 -10.81 -20.11
CA ALA A 416 -16.09 -12.17 -19.61
C ALA A 416 -14.78 -12.76 -20.15
N ALA A 417 -14.44 -12.47 -21.41
CA ALA A 417 -13.18 -12.85 -22.01
C ALA A 417 -11.99 -12.09 -21.39
N ARG A 418 -12.15 -10.78 -21.15
CA ARG A 418 -11.13 -9.94 -20.49
C ARG A 418 -10.79 -10.43 -19.09
N THR A 419 -11.74 -11.00 -18.34
CA THR A 419 -11.51 -11.52 -16.98
C THR A 419 -11.14 -13.01 -16.95
N GLY A 420 -11.07 -13.67 -18.11
CA GLY A 420 -10.64 -15.07 -18.21
C GLY A 420 -11.71 -16.10 -17.87
N ASN A 421 -12.99 -15.70 -17.82
CA ASN A 421 -14.10 -16.55 -17.39
C ASN A 421 -14.60 -17.43 -18.55
N LEU A 422 -13.88 -18.50 -18.89
CA LEU A 422 -14.21 -19.37 -20.03
C LEU A 422 -15.64 -19.93 -19.96
N GLU A 423 -16.09 -20.40 -18.80
CA GLU A 423 -17.44 -20.94 -18.63
C GLU A 423 -18.52 -19.88 -18.92
N MET A 424 -18.30 -18.62 -18.52
CA MET A 424 -19.20 -17.51 -18.85
C MET A 424 -19.20 -17.21 -20.35
N VAL A 425 -18.02 -17.22 -20.99
CA VAL A 425 -17.91 -17.03 -22.45
C VAL A 425 -18.64 -18.14 -23.21
N GLN A 426 -18.50 -19.40 -22.78
CA GLN A 426 -19.23 -20.55 -23.33
C GLN A 426 -20.74 -20.39 -23.16
N TYR A 427 -21.18 -20.06 -21.94
CA TYR A 427 -22.60 -19.84 -21.67
C TYR A 427 -23.20 -18.75 -22.55
N LEU A 428 -22.53 -17.58 -22.63
CA LEU A 428 -22.97 -16.48 -23.48
C LEU A 428 -22.96 -16.87 -24.95
N HIS A 429 -21.98 -17.63 -25.41
CA HIS A 429 -21.91 -18.12 -26.80
C HIS A 429 -23.08 -19.05 -27.14
N GLU A 430 -23.46 -19.94 -26.24
CA GLU A 430 -24.52 -20.93 -26.46
C GLU A 430 -25.93 -20.34 -26.33
N ASN A 431 -26.12 -19.34 -25.46
CA ASN A 431 -27.44 -18.86 -25.08
C ASN A 431 -27.78 -17.44 -25.56
N ARG A 432 -26.81 -16.68 -26.08
CA ARG A 432 -26.99 -15.29 -26.54
C ARG A 432 -26.57 -15.13 -28.01
N ALA A 433 -27.25 -14.22 -28.71
CA ALA A 433 -27.05 -14.01 -30.15
C ALA A 433 -26.18 -12.77 -30.45
N GLU A 434 -25.94 -11.92 -29.45
CA GLU A 434 -25.23 -10.65 -29.55
C GLU A 434 -23.76 -10.83 -29.93
N GLY A 435 -23.14 -11.94 -29.51
CA GLY A 435 -21.75 -12.25 -29.84
C GLY A 435 -20.73 -11.43 -29.05
N CYS A 436 -19.56 -11.23 -29.64
CA CYS A 436 -18.48 -10.43 -29.08
C CYS A 436 -17.94 -9.46 -30.14
N THR A 437 -16.92 -8.70 -29.80
CA THR A 437 -16.09 -7.96 -30.75
C THR A 437 -14.67 -8.54 -30.75
N HIS A 438 -13.77 -8.00 -31.57
CA HIS A 438 -12.35 -8.35 -31.50
C HIS A 438 -11.73 -8.06 -30.13
N VAL A 439 -12.34 -7.14 -29.34
CA VAL A 439 -11.91 -6.80 -27.98
C VAL A 439 -11.89 -8.01 -27.06
N ALA A 440 -12.81 -8.97 -27.22
CA ALA A 440 -12.80 -10.21 -26.44
C ALA A 440 -11.47 -10.97 -26.57
N MET A 441 -11.02 -11.21 -27.81
CA MET A 441 -9.79 -11.94 -28.06
C MET A 441 -8.55 -11.10 -27.73
N ASP A 442 -8.58 -9.80 -28.02
CA ASP A 442 -7.47 -8.88 -27.72
C ASP A 442 -7.19 -8.80 -26.22
N GLN A 443 -8.23 -8.61 -25.41
CA GLN A 443 -8.09 -8.49 -23.95
C GLN A 443 -7.78 -9.84 -23.29
N ALA A 444 -8.38 -10.94 -23.76
CA ALA A 444 -8.04 -12.27 -23.30
C ALA A 444 -6.56 -12.61 -23.59
N ALA A 445 -6.06 -12.22 -24.78
CA ALA A 445 -4.66 -12.39 -25.15
C ALA A 445 -3.72 -11.55 -24.28
N ARG A 446 -4.03 -10.26 -24.10
CA ARG A 446 -3.26 -9.36 -23.24
C ARG A 446 -3.12 -9.91 -21.83
N ASN A 447 -4.22 -10.40 -21.24
CA ASN A 447 -4.21 -10.93 -19.87
C ASN A 447 -3.75 -12.40 -19.76
N GLY A 448 -3.33 -13.03 -20.86
CA GLY A 448 -2.76 -14.39 -20.86
C GLY A 448 -3.78 -15.53 -20.78
N PHE A 449 -5.07 -15.28 -21.04
CA PHE A 449 -6.14 -16.29 -20.98
C PHE A 449 -6.20 -17.14 -22.25
N LEU A 450 -5.23 -18.04 -22.41
CA LEU A 450 -5.05 -18.85 -23.63
C LEU A 450 -6.27 -19.72 -23.97
N GLU A 451 -6.93 -20.31 -22.98
CA GLU A 451 -8.11 -21.17 -23.21
C GLU A 451 -9.29 -20.37 -23.76
N VAL A 452 -9.48 -19.13 -23.29
CA VAL A 452 -10.50 -18.20 -23.82
C VAL A 452 -10.17 -17.83 -25.26
N VAL A 453 -8.91 -17.49 -25.55
CA VAL A 453 -8.46 -17.15 -26.92
C VAL A 453 -8.67 -18.33 -27.87
N GLN A 454 -8.33 -19.55 -27.44
CA GLN A 454 -8.55 -20.77 -28.23
C GLN A 454 -10.04 -21.02 -28.49
N PHE A 455 -10.88 -20.86 -27.47
CA PHE A 455 -12.32 -21.01 -27.61
C PHE A 455 -12.90 -19.99 -28.60
N LEU A 456 -12.56 -18.70 -28.44
CA LEU A 456 -13.01 -17.64 -29.33
C LEU A 456 -12.53 -17.88 -30.76
N HIS A 457 -11.28 -18.31 -30.94
CA HIS A 457 -10.75 -18.62 -32.27
C HIS A 457 -11.48 -19.76 -32.97
N GLN A 458 -11.88 -20.79 -32.23
CA GLN A 458 -12.56 -21.96 -32.78
C GLN A 458 -14.05 -21.72 -33.06
N ASN A 459 -14.71 -20.88 -32.25
CA ASN A 459 -16.17 -20.78 -32.23
C ASN A 459 -16.72 -19.41 -32.67
N ARG A 460 -15.86 -18.39 -32.85
CA ARG A 460 -16.24 -17.02 -33.24
C ARG A 460 -15.51 -16.57 -34.50
N THR A 461 -16.13 -15.65 -35.24
CA THR A 461 -15.61 -15.17 -36.53
C THR A 461 -15.06 -13.75 -36.47
N GLU A 462 -15.27 -13.04 -35.37
CA GLU A 462 -14.86 -11.66 -35.14
C GLU A 462 -13.33 -11.46 -35.14
N GLY A 463 -12.58 -12.51 -34.76
CA GLY A 463 -11.12 -12.50 -34.77
C GLY A 463 -10.49 -11.64 -33.68
N CYS A 464 -9.27 -11.18 -33.95
CA CYS A 464 -8.51 -10.27 -33.08
C CYS A 464 -7.98 -9.09 -33.91
N SER A 465 -7.44 -8.07 -33.26
CA SER A 465 -6.61 -7.05 -33.90
C SER A 465 -5.13 -7.30 -33.60
N HIS A 466 -4.26 -6.38 -34.02
CA HIS A 466 -2.84 -6.41 -33.64
C HIS A 466 -2.64 -6.25 -32.12
N GLU A 467 -3.61 -5.64 -31.42
CA GLU A 467 -3.58 -5.46 -29.96
C GLU A 467 -3.53 -6.78 -29.19
N ALA A 468 -4.03 -7.89 -29.75
CA ALA A 468 -3.88 -9.20 -29.11
C ALA A 468 -2.41 -9.58 -28.93
N MET A 469 -1.60 -9.47 -29.98
CA MET A 469 -0.18 -9.85 -29.93
C MET A 469 0.67 -8.76 -29.28
N ASP A 470 0.36 -7.49 -29.53
CA ASP A 470 1.02 -6.34 -28.89
C ASP A 470 0.80 -6.36 -27.36
N GLY A 471 -0.45 -6.55 -26.93
CA GLY A 471 -0.81 -6.69 -25.52
C GLY A 471 -0.18 -7.92 -24.87
N ALA A 472 -0.21 -9.08 -25.53
CA ALA A 472 0.44 -10.28 -25.03
C ALA A 472 1.96 -10.09 -24.84
N ALA A 473 2.62 -9.37 -25.76
CA ALA A 473 4.04 -9.03 -25.63
C ALA A 473 4.29 -8.04 -24.48
N ALA A 474 3.41 -7.05 -24.33
CA ALA A 474 3.47 -6.02 -23.27
C ALA A 474 3.23 -6.57 -21.86
N GLU A 475 2.55 -7.71 -21.71
CA GLU A 475 2.30 -8.37 -20.42
C GLU A 475 3.14 -9.65 -20.23
N ASN A 476 4.22 -9.81 -21.00
CA ASN A 476 5.16 -10.94 -20.95
C ASN A 476 4.53 -12.33 -21.17
N GLN A 477 3.51 -12.42 -22.02
CA GLN A 477 2.77 -13.65 -22.32
C GLN A 477 3.38 -14.40 -23.53
N LEU A 478 4.59 -14.93 -23.37
CA LEU A 478 5.34 -15.57 -24.48
C LEU A 478 4.56 -16.71 -25.18
N GLU A 479 3.89 -17.57 -24.41
CA GLU A 479 3.12 -18.68 -25.00
C GLU A 479 1.90 -18.18 -25.79
N MET A 480 1.26 -17.10 -25.34
CA MET A 480 0.20 -16.43 -26.09
C MET A 480 0.74 -15.84 -27.39
N VAL A 481 1.88 -15.15 -27.36
CA VAL A 481 2.53 -14.57 -28.54
C VAL A 481 2.84 -15.65 -29.59
N LYS A 482 3.43 -16.78 -29.16
CA LYS A 482 3.69 -17.94 -30.03
C LYS A 482 2.40 -18.48 -30.64
N TRP A 483 1.37 -18.64 -29.82
CA TRP A 483 0.10 -19.18 -30.26
C TRP A 483 -0.59 -18.26 -31.27
N LEU A 484 -0.66 -16.96 -30.99
CA LEU A 484 -1.25 -15.97 -31.90
C LEU A 484 -0.49 -15.92 -33.23
N HIS A 485 0.84 -15.97 -33.20
CA HIS A 485 1.63 -15.96 -34.43
C HIS A 485 1.41 -17.21 -35.29
N GLY A 486 1.27 -18.37 -34.66
CA GLY A 486 1.00 -19.64 -35.35
C GLY A 486 -0.42 -19.75 -35.93
N ASN A 487 -1.41 -19.15 -35.25
CA ASN A 487 -2.83 -19.40 -35.56
C ASN A 487 -3.59 -18.19 -36.12
N ARG A 488 -3.03 -16.98 -36.07
CA ARG A 488 -3.64 -15.73 -36.54
C ARG A 488 -2.79 -15.03 -37.61
N SER A 489 -3.40 -14.19 -38.43
CA SER A 489 -2.75 -13.50 -39.55
C SER A 489 -2.51 -12.01 -39.29
N GLU A 490 -3.14 -11.45 -38.27
CA GLU A 490 -3.15 -10.02 -37.93
C GLU A 490 -1.77 -9.51 -37.49
N GLY A 491 -0.94 -10.39 -36.91
CA GLY A 491 0.43 -10.07 -36.53
C GLY A 491 0.52 -9.13 -35.33
N CYS A 492 1.64 -8.40 -35.25
CA CYS A 492 1.93 -7.40 -34.22
C CYS A 492 2.47 -6.12 -34.89
N THR A 493 2.41 -5.00 -34.17
CA THR A 493 3.05 -3.74 -34.57
C THR A 493 4.46 -3.63 -33.97
N THR A 494 5.14 -2.49 -34.17
CA THR A 494 6.39 -2.18 -33.44
C THR A 494 6.18 -2.10 -31.93
N ALA A 495 4.95 -1.85 -31.47
CA ALA A 495 4.64 -1.70 -30.05
C ALA A 495 4.98 -2.96 -29.26
N ALA A 496 4.69 -4.16 -29.79
CA ALA A 496 5.05 -5.43 -29.17
C ALA A 496 6.54 -5.49 -28.78
N MET A 497 7.42 -5.10 -29.72
CA MET A 497 8.87 -5.16 -29.50
C MET A 497 9.35 -4.05 -28.57
N ASN A 498 8.89 -2.82 -28.80
CA ASN A 498 9.33 -1.65 -28.05
C ASN A 498 8.95 -1.76 -26.58
N VAL A 499 7.70 -2.12 -26.29
CA VAL A 499 7.21 -2.26 -24.91
C VAL A 499 7.86 -3.46 -24.23
N ALA A 500 8.01 -4.61 -24.91
CA ALA A 500 8.71 -5.75 -24.32
C ALA A 500 10.18 -5.43 -24.00
N ALA A 501 10.85 -4.64 -24.83
CA ALA A 501 12.22 -4.19 -24.57
C ALA A 501 12.29 -3.18 -23.41
N GLU A 502 11.36 -2.22 -23.36
CA GLU A 502 11.25 -1.23 -22.26
C GLU A 502 11.03 -1.92 -20.91
N MET A 503 10.15 -2.93 -20.87
CA MET A 503 9.83 -3.69 -19.67
C MET A 503 10.85 -4.80 -19.34
N GLY A 504 11.84 -5.04 -20.20
CA GLY A 504 12.92 -6.01 -19.97
C GLY A 504 12.53 -7.48 -20.22
N TYR A 505 11.50 -7.75 -21.01
CA TYR A 505 11.03 -9.11 -21.35
C TYR A 505 11.88 -9.76 -22.44
N LEU A 506 13.11 -10.13 -22.09
CA LEU A 506 14.14 -10.59 -23.02
C LEU A 506 13.73 -11.80 -23.87
N GLU A 507 12.98 -12.75 -23.32
CA GLU A 507 12.55 -13.94 -24.07
C GLU A 507 11.49 -13.60 -25.12
N VAL A 508 10.57 -12.67 -24.82
CA VAL A 508 9.59 -12.15 -25.79
C VAL A 508 10.31 -11.37 -26.88
N VAL A 509 11.24 -10.48 -26.54
CA VAL A 509 12.04 -9.71 -27.51
C VAL A 509 12.85 -10.63 -28.42
N ARG A 510 13.57 -11.60 -27.84
CA ARG A 510 14.35 -12.58 -28.62
C ARG A 510 13.45 -13.34 -29.57
N TRP A 511 12.32 -13.83 -29.08
CA TRP A 511 11.39 -14.61 -29.88
C TRP A 511 10.78 -13.77 -31.01
N LEU A 512 10.30 -12.56 -30.72
CA LEU A 512 9.77 -11.64 -31.73
C LEU A 512 10.83 -11.34 -32.78
N HIS A 513 12.06 -10.97 -32.38
CA HIS A 513 13.20 -10.69 -33.27
C HIS A 513 13.50 -11.88 -34.20
N THR A 514 13.49 -13.11 -33.70
CA THR A 514 13.75 -14.31 -34.51
C THR A 514 12.63 -14.66 -35.49
N ASN A 515 11.39 -14.24 -35.22
CA ASN A 515 10.20 -14.58 -36.00
C ASN A 515 9.60 -13.37 -36.76
N GLN A 516 10.33 -12.25 -36.85
CA GLN A 516 9.90 -11.00 -37.53
C GLN A 516 9.71 -11.13 -39.05
N VAL A 517 10.11 -12.23 -39.67
CA VAL A 517 10.28 -12.28 -41.13
C VAL A 517 8.95 -12.36 -41.89
N ASP A 518 7.85 -12.82 -41.26
CA ASP A 518 6.64 -13.20 -42.01
C ASP A 518 5.35 -12.40 -41.78
N LYS A 519 5.21 -11.57 -40.72
CA LYS A 519 3.90 -10.98 -40.34
C LYS A 519 3.89 -9.56 -39.73
N ILE A 520 4.93 -8.76 -39.94
CA ILE A 520 4.96 -7.36 -39.46
C ILE A 520 4.27 -6.44 -40.49
N ALA A 521 3.35 -5.58 -40.04
CA ALA A 521 2.80 -4.52 -40.88
C ALA A 521 3.95 -3.67 -41.46
N PRO A 522 3.94 -3.30 -42.76
CA PRO A 522 5.10 -2.71 -43.44
C PRO A 522 5.67 -1.43 -42.79
N GLU A 523 4.89 -0.75 -41.94
CA GLU A 523 5.26 0.45 -41.19
C GLU A 523 6.22 0.18 -40.02
N ALA A 524 6.44 -1.08 -39.66
CA ALA A 524 7.19 -1.49 -38.47
C ALA A 524 8.58 -2.12 -38.77
N ARG A 525 9.10 -1.89 -39.98
CA ARG A 525 10.43 -2.37 -40.43
C ARG A 525 11.57 -1.36 -40.24
N GLU A 526 11.27 -0.11 -39.90
CA GLU A 526 12.24 0.92 -39.49
C GLU A 526 12.31 1.01 -37.96
#